data_AF-A0AA40AVY3-F1
#
_entry.id   AF-A0AA40AVY3-F1
#
_cell.length_a   1.000
_cell.length_b   1.000
_cell.length_c   1.000
_cell.angle_alpha   90.00
_cell.angle_beta   90.00
_cell.angle_gamma   90.00
#
_symmetry.space_group_name_H-M   'P 1'
#
loop_
_entity.id
_entity.type
_entity.pdbx_description
1 polymer ?
#
loop_
_entity_poly.entity_id
_entity_poly.type
_entity_poly.pdbx_seq_one_letter_code
_entity_poly.pdbx_strand_id
1 'polypeptide(L)'
;MAINQTQAAKDSLQEEQHLEDALEHLKELHLQLAFQLRRLRSVLPRMLEPLASKQPSPQASYDAFLESVDATDKEIASFKTAISSDETKKLIQKANKSRQANPKGLKPWRPRDDPQWTTTKRQKTKDA
;
A
#
# COMPACT_ATOMS: atom_id res chain seq x y z
N MET A 1 38.61 28.78 -4.98
CA MET A 1 38.05 27.62 -4.23
C MET A 1 36.51 27.57 -4.23
N ALA A 2 35.80 28.26 -5.14
CA ALA A 2 34.32 28.32 -5.13
C ALA A 2 33.63 27.18 -5.89
N ILE A 3 34.33 26.52 -6.83
CA ILE A 3 33.74 25.54 -7.76
C ILE A 3 33.32 24.23 -7.06
N ASN A 4 34.05 23.81 -6.01
CA ASN A 4 33.73 22.58 -5.27
C ASN A 4 32.49 22.70 -4.37
N GLN A 5 32.18 23.90 -3.85
CA GLN A 5 31.01 24.09 -2.98
C GLN A 5 29.71 24.12 -3.77
N THR A 6 29.73 24.65 -5.00
CA THR A 6 28.55 24.68 -5.88
C THR A 6 28.21 23.30 -6.44
N GLN A 7 29.22 22.45 -6.66
CA GLN A 7 29.03 21.07 -7.11
C GLN A 7 28.48 20.19 -5.99
N ALA A 8 29.07 20.27 -4.78
CA ALA A 8 28.57 19.55 -3.61
C ALA A 8 27.14 19.95 -3.23
N ALA A 9 26.76 21.23 -3.37
CA ALA A 9 25.40 21.71 -3.14
C ALA A 9 24.38 21.22 -4.18
N LYS A 10 24.80 21.07 -5.45
CA LYS A 10 23.97 20.50 -6.52
C LYS A 10 23.78 18.99 -6.35
N ASP A 11 24.85 18.28 -5.99
CA ASP A 11 24.79 16.83 -5.74
C ASP A 11 23.89 16.51 -4.53
N SER A 12 23.92 17.34 -3.48
CA SER A 12 23.03 17.18 -2.32
C SER A 12 21.57 17.52 -2.60
N LEU A 13 21.29 18.50 -3.46
CA LEU A 13 19.93 18.78 -3.96
C LEU A 13 19.37 17.64 -4.82
N GLN A 14 20.21 17.03 -5.66
CA GLN A 14 19.82 15.86 -6.46
C GLN A 14 19.58 14.62 -5.58
N GLU A 15 20.40 14.44 -4.54
CA GLU A 15 20.23 13.37 -3.57
C GLU A 15 18.93 13.54 -2.76
N GLU A 16 18.60 14.77 -2.34
CA GLU A 16 17.35 15.10 -1.67
C GLU A 16 16.13 14.80 -2.56
N GLN A 17 16.14 15.20 -3.83
CA GLN A 17 15.08 14.89 -4.79
C GLN A 17 14.88 13.39 -4.98
N HIS A 18 15.98 12.63 -5.16
CA HIS A 18 15.90 11.19 -5.30
C HIS A 18 15.36 10.50 -4.04
N LEU A 19 15.68 11.04 -2.85
CA LEU A 19 15.12 10.57 -1.59
C LEU A 19 13.61 10.86 -1.48
N GLU A 20 13.16 12.04 -1.90
CA GLU A 20 11.73 12.38 -1.95
C GLU A 20 10.95 11.43 -2.87
N ASP A 21 11.45 11.19 -4.09
CA ASP A 21 10.83 10.28 -5.04
C ASP A 21 10.76 8.85 -4.49
N ALA A 22 11.85 8.38 -3.85
CA ALA A 22 11.88 7.06 -3.23
C ALA A 22 10.90 6.95 -2.04
N LEU A 23 10.72 8.03 -1.28
CA LEU A 23 9.75 8.09 -0.18
C LEU A 23 8.31 8.11 -0.70
N GLU A 24 8.06 8.80 -1.81
CA GLU A 24 6.75 8.79 -2.47
C GLU A 24 6.40 7.42 -3.00
N HIS A 25 7.33 6.79 -3.71
CA HIS A 25 7.12 5.43 -4.21
C HIS A 25 6.85 4.44 -3.06
N LEU A 26 7.61 4.56 -1.95
CA LEU A 26 7.36 3.81 -0.73
C LEU A 26 5.96 4.11 -0.14
N LYS A 27 5.52 5.36 -0.15
CA LYS A 27 4.19 5.76 0.33
C LYS A 27 3.07 5.15 -0.53
N GLU A 28 3.21 5.20 -1.86
CA GLU A 28 2.25 4.59 -2.79
C GLU A 28 2.15 3.08 -2.57
N LEU A 29 3.28 2.39 -2.48
CA LEU A 29 3.32 0.96 -2.19
C LEU A 29 2.73 0.64 -0.81
N HIS A 30 3.01 1.46 0.21
CA HIS A 30 2.43 1.29 1.54
C HIS A 30 0.91 1.44 1.52
N LEU A 31 0.38 2.44 0.80
CA LEU A 31 -1.06 2.65 0.63
C LEU A 31 -1.71 1.50 -0.12
N GLN A 32 -1.10 1.04 -1.21
CA GLN A 32 -1.57 -0.09 -1.98
C GLN A 32 -1.61 -1.36 -1.11
N LEU A 33 -0.55 -1.66 -0.38
CA LEU A 33 -0.47 -2.85 0.46
C LEU A 33 -1.42 -2.76 1.67
N ALA A 34 -1.55 -1.59 2.29
CA ALA A 34 -2.50 -1.37 3.39
C ALA A 34 -3.96 -1.49 2.93
N PHE A 35 -4.28 -0.95 1.75
CA PHE A 35 -5.60 -1.07 1.14
C PHE A 35 -5.91 -2.53 0.80
N GLN A 36 -4.96 -3.23 0.17
CA GLN A 36 -5.10 -4.64 -0.18
C GLN A 36 -5.27 -5.54 1.05
N LEU A 37 -4.50 -5.32 2.13
CA LEU A 37 -4.66 -6.06 3.38
C LEU A 37 -6.03 -5.82 4.03
N ARG A 38 -6.53 -4.58 4.00
CA ARG A 38 -7.87 -4.28 4.51
C ARG A 38 -8.95 -4.97 3.68
N ARG A 39 -8.78 -5.00 2.36
CA ARG A 39 -9.68 -5.69 1.43
C ARG A 39 -9.66 -7.21 1.63
N LEU A 40 -8.50 -7.79 1.95
CA LEU A 40 -8.38 -9.20 2.32
C LEU A 40 -9.14 -9.52 3.61
N ARG A 41 -9.10 -8.63 4.62
CA ARG A 41 -9.87 -8.81 5.86
C ARG A 41 -11.38 -8.78 5.63
N SER A 42 -11.84 -8.03 4.62
CA SER A 42 -13.25 -8.00 4.24
C SER A 42 -13.64 -9.08 3.23
N VAL A 43 -12.76 -10.01 2.87
CA VAL A 43 -13.07 -11.09 1.90
C VAL A 43 -14.14 -12.02 2.45
N LEU A 44 -13.93 -12.62 3.63
CA LEU A 44 -14.89 -13.56 4.21
C LEU A 44 -16.30 -12.99 4.34
N PRO A 45 -16.51 -11.77 4.91
CA PRO A 45 -17.85 -11.21 4.97
C PRO A 45 -18.44 -10.91 3.59
N ARG A 46 -17.63 -10.54 2.58
CA ARG A 46 -18.12 -10.34 1.18
C ARG A 46 -18.51 -11.65 0.50
N MET A 47 -17.76 -12.72 0.73
CA MET A 47 -18.10 -14.06 0.22
C MET A 47 -19.43 -14.56 0.77
N LEU A 48 -19.71 -14.27 2.04
CA LEU A 48 -20.90 -14.74 2.74
C LEU A 48 -22.11 -13.78 2.61
N GLU A 49 -21.90 -12.56 2.13
CA GLU A 49 -22.95 -11.56 1.92
C GLU A 49 -24.14 -12.10 1.09
N PRO A 50 -23.94 -12.82 -0.02
CA PRO A 50 -25.05 -13.37 -0.81
C PRO A 50 -25.91 -14.36 -0.02
N LEU A 51 -25.31 -15.10 0.92
CA LEU A 51 -26.00 -16.07 1.78
C LEU A 51 -26.75 -15.40 2.94
N ALA A 52 -26.32 -14.20 3.35
CA ALA A 52 -27.02 -13.40 4.38
C ALA A 52 -28.21 -12.63 3.81
N SER A 53 -28.26 -12.42 2.49
CA SER A 53 -29.31 -11.67 1.81
C SER A 53 -30.55 -12.53 1.49
N LYS A 54 -31.75 -11.95 1.55
CA LYS A 54 -32.98 -12.62 1.11
C LYS A 54 -32.99 -12.70 -0.42
N GLN A 55 -32.77 -13.89 -0.96
CA GLN A 55 -32.78 -14.17 -2.39
C GLN A 55 -34.13 -14.77 -2.83
N PRO A 56 -34.52 -14.61 -4.11
CA PRO A 56 -35.80 -15.09 -4.62
C PRO A 56 -35.87 -16.62 -4.72
N SER A 57 -34.73 -17.31 -4.76
CA SER A 57 -34.66 -18.78 -4.78
C SER A 57 -33.34 -19.30 -4.18
N PRO A 58 -33.29 -20.55 -3.70
CA PRO A 58 -32.05 -21.18 -3.23
C PRO A 58 -30.97 -21.27 -4.33
N GLN A 59 -31.38 -21.48 -5.58
CA GLN A 59 -30.46 -21.50 -6.72
C GLN A 59 -29.81 -20.13 -6.95
N ALA A 60 -30.60 -19.05 -6.86
CA ALA A 60 -30.07 -17.68 -6.98
C ALA A 60 -29.06 -17.36 -5.86
N SER A 61 -29.28 -17.84 -4.62
CA SER A 61 -28.31 -17.73 -3.53
C SER A 61 -27.00 -18.45 -3.84
N TYR A 62 -27.08 -19.66 -4.40
CA TYR A 62 -25.91 -20.47 -4.73
C TYR A 62 -25.09 -19.85 -5.87
N ASP A 63 -25.76 -19.39 -6.93
CA ASP A 63 -25.11 -18.76 -8.07
C ASP A 63 -24.41 -17.45 -7.65
N ALA A 64 -25.09 -16.61 -6.86
CA ALA A 64 -24.50 -15.37 -6.33
C ALA A 64 -23.34 -15.62 -5.37
N PHE A 65 -23.39 -16.70 -4.58
CA PHE A 65 -22.28 -17.12 -3.73
C PHE A 65 -21.07 -17.53 -4.59
N LEU A 66 -21.26 -18.38 -5.61
CA LEU A 66 -20.18 -18.79 -6.50
C LEU A 66 -19.52 -17.62 -7.22
N GLU A 67 -20.30 -16.64 -7.67
CA GLU A 67 -19.77 -15.41 -8.28
C GLU A 67 -18.90 -14.62 -7.29
N SER A 68 -19.34 -14.49 -6.03
CA SER A 68 -18.56 -13.83 -4.98
C SER A 68 -17.26 -14.57 -4.64
N VAL A 69 -17.28 -15.91 -4.68
CA VAL A 69 -16.08 -16.74 -4.52
C VAL A 69 -15.10 -16.54 -5.68
N ASP A 70 -15.54 -16.62 -6.93
CA ASP A 70 -14.67 -16.45 -8.09
C ASP A 70 -14.05 -15.03 -8.15
N ALA A 71 -14.84 -14.00 -7.84
CA ALA A 71 -14.35 -12.63 -7.72
C ALA A 71 -13.27 -12.52 -6.64
N THR A 72 -13.51 -13.13 -5.49
CA THR A 72 -12.56 -13.16 -4.36
C THR A 72 -11.27 -13.89 -4.73
N ASP A 73 -11.34 -15.05 -5.39
CA ASP A 73 -10.16 -15.83 -5.74
C ASP A 73 -9.23 -15.06 -6.67
N LYS A 74 -9.80 -14.30 -7.63
CA LYS A 74 -9.05 -13.36 -8.49
C LYS A 74 -8.38 -12.25 -7.67
N GLU A 75 -9.07 -11.70 -6.69
CA GLU A 75 -8.49 -10.70 -5.77
C GLU A 75 -7.31 -11.27 -4.98
N ILE A 76 -7.46 -12.47 -4.41
CA ILE A 76 -6.40 -13.14 -3.63
C ILE A 76 -5.20 -13.44 -4.53
N ALA A 77 -5.43 -13.92 -5.76
CA ALA A 77 -4.38 -14.18 -6.73
C ALA A 77 -3.61 -12.89 -7.07
N SER A 78 -4.31 -11.81 -7.37
CA SER A 78 -3.67 -10.51 -7.67
C SER A 78 -2.85 -9.97 -6.49
N PHE A 79 -3.35 -10.14 -5.27
CA PHE A 79 -2.66 -9.78 -4.04
C PHE A 79 -1.40 -10.61 -3.82
N LYS A 80 -1.49 -11.93 -4.02
CA LYS A 80 -0.34 -12.84 -3.90
C LYS A 80 0.76 -12.45 -4.87
N THR A 81 0.41 -12.10 -6.10
CA THR A 81 1.36 -11.60 -7.11
C THR A 81 1.98 -10.27 -6.66
N ALA A 82 1.17 -9.32 -6.19
CA ALA A 82 1.66 -8.02 -5.72
C ALA A 82 2.65 -8.15 -4.55
N ILE A 83 2.32 -8.93 -3.51
CA ILE A 83 3.22 -9.16 -2.36
C ILE A 83 4.46 -9.98 -2.74
N SER A 84 4.32 -10.91 -3.69
CA SER A 84 5.44 -11.76 -4.12
C SER A 84 6.41 -11.05 -5.06
N SER A 85 6.07 -9.84 -5.54
CA SER A 85 6.95 -9.04 -6.39
C SER A 85 8.27 -8.73 -5.69
N ASP A 86 9.36 -8.74 -6.46
CA ASP A 86 10.69 -8.49 -5.93
C ASP A 86 10.83 -7.06 -5.38
N GLU A 87 10.10 -6.11 -5.96
CA GLU A 87 10.03 -4.73 -5.47
C GLU A 87 9.45 -4.66 -4.06
N THR A 88 8.31 -5.32 -3.83
CA THR A 88 7.66 -5.37 -2.51
C THR A 88 8.56 -6.07 -1.49
N LYS A 89 9.21 -7.17 -1.86
CA LYS A 89 10.17 -7.87 -1.00
C LYS A 89 11.37 -6.99 -0.64
N LYS A 90 11.99 -6.33 -1.63
CA LYS A 90 13.12 -5.41 -1.41
C LYS A 90 12.73 -4.28 -0.46
N LEU A 91 11.53 -3.73 -0.61
CA LEU A 91 11.01 -2.67 0.24
C LEU A 91 10.82 -3.12 1.68
N ILE A 92 10.16 -4.26 1.89
CA ILE A 92 9.96 -4.85 3.22
C ILE A 92 11.32 -5.17 3.86
N GLN A 93 12.26 -5.72 3.09
CA GLN A 93 13.62 -5.98 3.57
C GLN A 93 14.35 -4.69 3.95
N LYS A 94 14.27 -3.64 3.14
CA LYS A 94 14.87 -2.33 3.42
C LYS A 94 14.27 -1.72 4.70
N ALA A 95 12.95 -1.81 4.88
CA ALA A 95 12.26 -1.36 6.10
C ALA A 95 12.72 -2.15 7.34
N ASN A 96 12.83 -3.49 7.23
CA ASN A 96 13.34 -4.33 8.31
C ASN A 96 14.80 -4.01 8.67
N LYS A 97 15.67 -3.84 7.66
CA LYS A 97 17.08 -3.45 7.86
C LYS A 97 17.19 -2.07 8.51
N SER A 98 16.42 -1.09 8.07
CA SER A 98 16.39 0.25 8.66
C SER A 98 15.98 0.20 10.14
N ARG A 99 14.95 -0.60 10.47
CA ARG A 99 14.50 -0.80 11.85
C ARG A 99 15.54 -1.48 12.74
N GLN A 100 16.30 -2.44 12.19
CA GLN A 100 17.40 -3.09 12.90
C GLN A 100 18.59 -2.15 13.11
N ALA A 101 18.94 -1.34 12.11
CA ALA A 101 20.06 -0.40 12.16
C ALA A 101 19.80 0.79 13.09
N ASN A 102 18.55 1.25 13.20
CA ASN A 102 18.15 2.33 14.10
C ASN A 102 17.06 1.84 15.06
N PRO A 103 17.43 1.09 16.11
CA PRO A 103 16.47 0.61 17.12
C PRO A 103 16.01 1.71 18.07
N LYS A 104 16.45 2.98 17.87
CA LYS A 104 15.87 4.16 18.56
C LYS A 104 14.37 3.99 18.50
N GLY A 105 13.67 4.07 19.63
CA GLY A 105 12.27 3.65 19.80
C GLY A 105 11.27 4.40 18.92
N LEU A 106 11.38 4.23 17.60
CA LEU A 106 10.53 4.78 16.58
C LEU A 106 9.17 4.15 16.81
N LYS A 107 8.30 4.96 17.41
CA LYS A 107 6.91 4.60 17.63
C LYS A 107 6.33 4.17 16.28
N PRO A 108 5.73 2.98 16.18
CA PRO A 108 5.03 2.57 14.98
C PRO A 108 4.07 3.68 14.57
N TRP A 109 4.24 4.19 13.36
CA TRP A 109 3.40 5.25 12.83
C TRP A 109 1.94 4.79 12.81
N ARG A 110 1.03 5.57 13.39
CA ARG A 110 -0.41 5.24 13.39
C ARG A 110 -1.11 6.08 12.34
N PRO A 111 -2.10 5.50 11.63
CA PRO A 111 -2.99 6.26 10.73
C PRO A 111 -3.70 7.47 11.33
N ARG A 112 -3.75 7.58 12.67
CA ARG A 112 -4.33 8.74 13.37
C ARG A 112 -3.33 9.88 13.55
N ASP A 113 -2.03 9.60 13.43
CA ASP A 113 -0.97 10.59 13.66
C ASP A 113 -0.80 11.54 12.46
N ASP A 114 -1.28 11.16 11.26
CA ASP A 114 -1.43 12.03 10.09
C ASP A 114 -2.77 11.72 9.39
N PRO A 115 -3.79 12.60 9.48
CA PRO A 115 -5.10 12.38 8.85
C PRO A 115 -5.07 12.34 7.32
N GLN A 116 -4.05 12.95 6.69
CA GLN A 116 -3.91 13.09 5.24
C GLN A 116 -2.91 12.09 4.66
N TRP A 117 -2.56 11.06 5.43
CA TRP A 117 -1.59 10.05 5.02
C TRP A 117 -2.03 9.26 3.78
N THR A 118 -3.34 9.12 3.56
CA THR A 118 -3.92 8.49 2.36
C THR A 118 -3.87 9.38 1.12
N THR A 119 -3.59 10.68 1.30
CA THR A 119 -3.61 11.66 0.22
C THR A 119 -2.30 11.56 -0.56
N THR A 120 -2.41 11.20 -1.83
CA THR A 120 -1.27 11.12 -2.77
C THR A 120 -0.90 12.53 -3.25
N LYS A 121 0.36 12.78 -3.64
CA LYS A 121 0.75 14.11 -4.21
C LYS A 121 -0.10 14.48 -5.43
N ARG A 122 -0.53 13.50 -6.23
CA ARG A 122 -1.48 13.69 -7.36
C ARG A 122 -2.82 14.30 -6.96
N GLN A 123 -3.28 14.11 -5.73
CA GLN A 123 -4.47 14.78 -5.20
C GLN A 123 -4.12 16.18 -4.68
N LYS A 124 -2.98 16.34 -3.99
CA LYS A 124 -2.53 17.65 -3.49
C LYS A 124 -2.34 18.71 -4.57
N THR A 125 -1.93 18.33 -5.79
CA THR A 125 -1.78 19.25 -6.93
C THR A 125 -3.10 19.53 -7.69
N LYS A 126 -4.19 18.81 -7.38
CA LYS A 126 -5.51 19.09 -7.97
C LYS A 126 -6.34 20.06 -7.13
N ASP A 127 -6.03 20.16 -5.84
CA ASP A 127 -6.70 21.02 -4.86
C ASP A 127 -5.91 22.30 -4.53
N ALA A 128 -4.82 22.58 -5.27
CA ALA A 128 -3.96 23.76 -5.17
C ALA A 128 -4.04 24.60 -6.45
#